data_AF-A0A7S9CWS2-F1
#
_entry.id   AF-A0A7S9CWS2-F1
#
_cell.length_a   1.000
_cell.length_b   1.000
_cell.length_c   1.000
_cell.angle_alpha   90.00
_cell.angle_beta   90.00
_cell.angle_gamma   90.00
#
_symmetry.space_group_name_H-M   'P 1'
#
loop_
_entity.id
_entity.type
_entity.pdbx_description
1 polymer ?
#
loop_
_entity_poly.entity_id
_entity_poly.type
_entity_poly.pdbx_seq_one_letter_code
_entity_poly.pdbx_strand_id
1 'polypeptide(L)'
;MLKNPEIYEMQTATKQTATPISDARHKATEDTIDVILAALIDCKVIPRSVMASTLDRLADAMIAKAREEMQNDGMAFPVELFDRARELSQNAATLRASGR
;
A
#
# COMPACT_ATOMS: atom_id res chain seq x y z
N MET A 1 -40.82 -19.33 -43.31
CA MET A 1 -40.59 -19.27 -41.86
C MET A 1 -39.33 -20.03 -41.53
N LEU A 2 -38.20 -19.34 -41.40
CA LEU A 2 -36.94 -19.92 -40.94
C LEU A 2 -36.69 -19.38 -39.53
N LYS A 3 -36.91 -20.24 -38.52
CA LYS A 3 -36.44 -20.01 -37.16
C LYS A 3 -34.93 -20.19 -37.21
N ASN A 4 -34.19 -19.16 -36.84
CA ASN A 4 -32.74 -19.20 -36.70
C ASN A 4 -32.43 -19.58 -35.23
N PRO A 5 -32.03 -20.82 -34.93
CA PRO A 5 -31.48 -21.15 -33.62
C PRO A 5 -29.98 -20.77 -33.62
N GLU A 6 -29.38 -20.69 -32.44
CA GLU A 6 -27.95 -20.44 -32.21
C GLU A 6 -27.55 -18.96 -32.13
N ILE A 7 -28.02 -18.32 -31.07
CA ILE A 7 -27.17 -17.41 -30.30
C ILE A 7 -26.95 -18.09 -28.94
N TYR A 8 -25.99 -19.00 -28.92
CA TYR A 8 -25.48 -19.62 -27.69
C TYR A 8 -23.97 -19.82 -27.84
N GLU A 9 -23.23 -18.72 -27.90
CA GLU A 9 -21.78 -18.76 -27.70
C GLU A 9 -21.41 -17.91 -26.48
N MET A 10 -21.32 -18.62 -25.36
CA MET A 10 -20.31 -18.49 -24.32
C MET A 10 -19.76 -17.06 -24.05
N GLN A 11 -20.58 -16.21 -23.44
CA GLN A 11 -20.06 -15.19 -22.52
C GLN A 11 -19.81 -15.84 -21.16
N THR A 12 -18.65 -16.46 -20.94
CA THR A 12 -18.07 -16.69 -19.59
C THR A 12 -16.66 -17.29 -19.71
N ALA A 13 -15.71 -16.54 -20.28
CA ALA A 13 -14.30 -16.91 -20.17
C ALA A 13 -13.40 -15.67 -20.11
N THR A 14 -13.71 -14.76 -19.18
CA THR A 14 -12.72 -13.77 -18.74
C THR A 14 -12.80 -13.63 -17.23
N LYS A 15 -12.54 -14.74 -16.52
CA LYS A 15 -11.77 -14.62 -15.28
C LYS A 15 -10.36 -14.23 -15.70
N GLN A 16 -10.16 -12.93 -15.90
CA GLN A 16 -8.83 -12.34 -15.85
C GLN A 16 -8.25 -12.79 -14.51
N THR A 17 -7.29 -13.70 -14.60
CA THR A 17 -6.29 -13.96 -13.58
C THR A 17 -5.47 -12.69 -13.38
N ALA A 18 -6.07 -11.67 -12.76
CA ALA A 18 -5.29 -10.77 -11.95
C ALA A 18 -4.66 -11.60 -10.82
N THR A 19 -3.53 -11.12 -10.30
CA THR A 19 -2.94 -11.49 -9.01
C THR A 19 -2.33 -12.90 -8.91
N PRO A 20 -1.20 -13.13 -9.60
CA PRO A 20 0.04 -13.39 -8.84
C PRO A 20 1.19 -12.44 -9.20
N ILE A 21 1.24 -11.96 -10.44
CA ILE A 21 2.33 -11.08 -10.92
C ILE A 21 2.14 -9.65 -10.40
N SER A 22 0.89 -9.18 -10.25
CA SER A 22 0.63 -7.86 -9.69
C SER A 22 1.00 -7.80 -8.20
N ASP A 23 0.63 -8.83 -7.44
CA ASP A 23 0.96 -8.98 -6.01
C ASP A 23 2.46 -9.20 -5.82
N ALA A 24 3.10 -10.03 -6.65
CA ALA A 24 4.56 -10.22 -6.61
C ALA A 24 5.32 -8.95 -7.02
N ARG A 25 4.79 -8.15 -7.96
CA ARG A 25 5.38 -6.86 -8.32
C ARG A 25 5.22 -5.86 -7.17
N HIS A 26 4.04 -5.74 -6.57
CA HIS A 26 3.80 -4.88 -5.41
C HIS A 26 4.72 -5.25 -4.25
N LYS A 27 4.80 -6.53 -3.91
CA LYS A 27 5.64 -7.03 -2.83
C LYS A 27 7.13 -6.84 -3.11
N ALA A 28 7.57 -7.11 -4.34
CA ALA A 28 8.95 -6.84 -4.75
C ALA A 28 9.28 -5.34 -4.72
N THR A 29 8.35 -4.46 -5.07
CA THR A 29 8.57 -3.00 -5.01
C THR A 29 8.60 -2.46 -3.58
N GLU A 30 7.77 -2.96 -2.66
CA GLU A 30 7.79 -2.53 -1.27
C GLU A 30 9.11 -2.92 -0.58
N ASP A 31 9.55 -4.17 -0.75
CA ASP A 31 10.85 -4.63 -0.26
C ASP A 31 12.01 -3.82 -0.86
N THR A 32 11.88 -3.42 -2.13
CA THR A 32 12.90 -2.60 -2.82
C THR A 32 12.96 -1.17 -2.28
N ILE A 33 11.81 -0.56 -1.97
CA ILE A 33 11.76 0.80 -1.43
C ILE A 33 12.42 0.85 -0.06
N ASP A 34 12.10 -0.09 0.84
CA ASP A 34 12.69 -0.12 2.18
C ASP A 34 14.21 -0.29 2.13
N VAL A 35 14.72 -1.12 1.21
CA VAL A 35 16.16 -1.29 0.95
C VAL A 35 16.79 -0.01 0.42
N ILE A 36 16.14 0.68 -0.53
CA ILE A 36 16.64 1.97 -1.06
C ILE A 36 16.67 3.03 0.03
N LEU A 37 15.62 3.13 0.86
CA LEU A 37 15.55 4.09 1.95
C LEU A 37 16.65 3.83 2.99
N ALA A 38 16.89 2.56 3.35
CA ALA A 38 17.99 2.18 4.23
C ALA A 38 19.35 2.57 3.63
N ALA A 39 19.58 2.29 2.33
CA ALA A 39 20.81 2.67 1.65
C ALA A 39 21.03 4.19 1.61
N LEU A 40 19.98 4.99 1.37
CA LEU A 40 20.08 6.46 1.39
C LEU A 40 20.42 7.02 2.76
N ILE A 41 19.90 6.39 3.82
CA ILE A 41 20.21 6.74 5.21
C ILE A 41 21.67 6.38 5.55
N ASP A 42 22.10 5.17 5.19
CA ASP A 42 23.43 4.67 5.53
C ASP A 42 24.53 5.41 4.77
N CYS A 43 24.27 5.75 3.49
CA CYS A 43 25.12 6.63 2.68
C CYS A 43 25.08 8.11 3.10
N LYS A 44 24.34 8.46 4.17
CA LYS A 44 24.19 9.83 4.70
C LYS A 44 23.59 10.83 3.71
N VAL A 45 22.88 10.35 2.68
CA VAL A 45 22.16 11.19 1.72
C VAL A 45 20.93 11.82 2.39
N ILE A 46 20.24 11.04 3.24
CA ILE A 46 19.09 11.51 4.01
C ILE A 46 19.38 11.33 5.50
N PRO A 47 19.32 12.40 6.32
CA PRO A 47 19.44 12.26 7.76
C PRO A 47 18.32 11.38 8.34
N ARG A 48 18.65 10.50 9.29
CA ARG A 48 17.66 9.63 9.97
C ARG A 48 16.51 10.42 10.58
N SER A 49 16.78 11.59 11.15
CA SER A 49 15.77 12.49 11.71
C SER A 49 14.78 13.00 10.67
N VAL A 50 15.26 13.29 9.45
CA VAL A 50 14.41 13.72 8.33
C VAL A 50 13.53 12.57 7.89
N MET A 51 14.10 11.36 7.71
CA MET A 51 13.29 10.19 7.35
C MET A 51 12.24 9.88 8.41
N ALA A 52 12.61 9.88 9.69
CA ALA A 52 11.68 9.63 10.78
C ALA A 52 10.55 10.67 10.85
N SER A 53 10.81 11.94 10.48
CA SER A 53 9.78 12.96 10.39
C SER A 53 8.85 12.74 9.20
N THR A 54 9.42 12.34 8.05
CA THR A 54 8.64 12.01 6.84
C THR A 54 7.70 10.82 7.07
N LEU A 55 8.19 9.76 7.73
CA LEU A 55 7.38 8.58 8.04
C LEU A 55 6.21 8.91 8.98
N ASP A 56 6.42 9.74 10.00
CA ASP A 56 5.33 10.19 10.88
C ASP A 56 4.29 11.01 10.12
N ARG A 57 4.72 11.93 9.24
CA ARG A 57 3.78 12.71 8.41
C ARG A 57 2.97 11.82 7.48
N LEU A 58 3.57 10.76 6.94
CA LEU A 58 2.86 9.79 6.12
C LEU A 58 1.85 8.98 6.95
N ALA A 59 2.22 8.57 8.16
CA ALA A 59 1.30 7.91 9.09
C ALA A 59 0.09 8.80 9.42
N ASP A 60 0.33 10.08 9.71
CA ASP A 60 -0.74 11.05 9.97
C ASP A 60 -1.67 11.22 8.76
N ALA A 61 -1.11 11.27 7.54
CA ALA A 61 -1.90 11.36 6.31
C ALA A 61 -2.75 10.10 6.07
N MET A 62 -2.22 8.91 6.38
CA MET A 62 -2.99 7.66 6.30
C MET A 62 -4.14 7.65 7.30
N ILE A 63 -3.92 8.13 8.53
CA ILE A 63 -4.97 8.26 9.55
C ILE A 63 -6.04 9.27 9.11
N ALA A 64 -5.63 10.40 8.51
CA ALA A 64 -6.58 11.39 8.00
C ALA A 64 -7.46 10.78 6.90
N LYS A 65 -6.86 10.09 5.93
CA LYS A 65 -7.58 9.40 4.86
C LYS A 65 -8.52 8.32 5.41
N ALA A 66 -8.07 7.52 6.38
CA ALA A 66 -8.88 6.50 7.03
C ALA A 66 -10.14 7.12 7.68
N ARG A 67 -10.00 8.28 8.32
CA ARG A 67 -11.13 9.00 8.92
C ARG A 67 -12.10 9.53 7.86
N GLU A 68 -11.58 10.04 6.74
CA GLU A 68 -12.42 10.48 5.61
C GLU A 68 -13.21 9.31 5.01
N GLU A 69 -12.57 8.16 4.80
CA GLU A 69 -13.26 6.95 4.31
C GLU A 69 -14.34 6.47 5.27
N MET A 70 -14.08 6.48 6.59
CA MET A 70 -15.09 6.14 7.59
C MET A 70 -16.30 7.11 7.57
N GLN A 71 -16.08 8.39 7.28
CA GLN A 71 -17.15 9.39 7.19
C GLN A 71 -17.97 9.25 5.90
N ASN A 72 -17.32 8.91 4.79
CA ASN A 72 -17.93 8.87 3.47
C ASN A 72 -18.66 7.54 3.19
N ASP A 73 -18.05 6.41 3.58
CA ASP A 73 -18.54 5.08 3.18
C ASP A 73 -19.42 4.42 4.25
N GLY A 74 -19.39 4.93 5.50
CA GLY A 74 -20.32 4.59 6.60
C GLY A 74 -20.38 3.11 7.04
N MET A 75 -19.75 2.19 6.31
CA MET A 75 -19.99 0.75 6.41
C MET A 75 -18.71 -0.09 6.55
N ALA A 76 -17.52 0.48 6.28
CA ALA A 76 -16.26 -0.24 6.39
C ALA A 76 -15.22 0.56 7.19
N PHE A 77 -14.67 -0.08 8.23
CA PHE A 77 -13.51 0.45 8.95
C PHE A 77 -12.25 0.10 8.14
N PRO A 78 -11.46 1.08 7.66
CA PRO A 78 -10.32 0.82 6.78
C PRO A 78 -9.09 0.38 7.61
N VAL A 79 -9.14 -0.87 8.10
CA VAL A 79 -8.09 -1.47 8.96
C VAL A 79 -6.70 -1.32 8.33
N GLU A 80 -6.59 -1.56 7.04
CA GLU A 80 -5.31 -1.52 6.31
C GLU A 80 -4.60 -0.16 6.39
N LEU A 81 -5.37 0.94 6.37
CA LEU A 81 -4.80 2.29 6.50
C LEU A 81 -4.26 2.55 7.92
N PHE A 82 -4.97 2.07 8.94
CA PHE A 82 -4.51 2.20 10.33
C PHE A 82 -3.31 1.31 10.63
N ASP A 83 -3.31 0.08 10.13
CA ASP A 83 -2.17 -0.83 10.28
C ASP A 83 -0.93 -0.27 9.59
N ARG A 84 -1.08 0.25 8.36
CA ARG A 84 0.04 0.88 7.66
C ARG A 84 0.54 2.14 8.36
N ALA A 85 -0.35 2.97 8.89
CA ALA A 85 0.05 4.14 9.67
C ALA A 85 0.84 3.74 10.93
N ARG A 86 0.43 2.65 11.60
CA ARG A 86 1.12 2.12 12.77
C ARG A 86 2.53 1.63 12.42
N GLU A 87 2.69 0.88 11.34
CA GLU A 87 4.00 0.41 10.87
C GLU A 87 4.95 1.58 10.56
N LEU A 88 4.46 2.60 9.86
CA LEU A 88 5.24 3.80 9.53
C LEU A 88 5.72 4.53 10.80
N SER A 89 4.84 4.67 11.80
CA SER A 89 5.19 5.29 13.08
C SER A 89 6.20 4.46 13.88
N GLN A 90 6.09 3.13 13.85
CA GLN A 90 7.07 2.23 14.48
C GLN A 90 8.44 2.32 13.80
N ASN A 91 8.48 2.40 12.47
CA ASN A 91 9.71 2.60 11.71
C ASN A 91 10.35 3.96 12.04
N ALA A 92 9.56 5.02 12.14
CA ALA A 92 10.02 6.34 12.56
C ALA A 92 10.63 6.31 13.97
N ALA A 93 9.98 5.65 14.93
CA ALA A 93 10.49 5.47 16.29
C ALA A 93 11.82 4.70 16.31
N THR A 94 11.93 3.65 15.50
CA THR A 94 13.15 2.84 15.37
C THR A 94 14.30 3.65 14.79
N LEU A 95 14.05 4.48 13.78
CA LEU A 95 15.06 5.38 13.21
C LEU A 95 15.56 6.43 14.21
N ARG A 96 14.70 6.90 15.13
CA ARG A 96 15.10 7.81 16.22
C ARG A 96 15.93 7.09 17.28
N ALA A 97 15.55 5.87 17.64
CA ALA A 97 16.26 5.08 18.66
C ALA A 97 17.64 4.59 18.21
N SER A 98 17.80 4.31 16.91
CA SER A 98 19.05 3.85 16.29
C SER A 98 20.06 4.98 15.97
N GLY A 99 19.78 6.21 16.39
CA GLY A 99 20.63 7.38 16.18
C GLY A 99 21.88 7.48 17.09
N ARG A 100 22.47 6.37 17.54
CA ARG A 100 23.77 6.35 18.22
C ARG A 100 24.91 6.05 17.24
#